data_AF-A0A4U6T1J8-F1
#
_entry.id   AF-A0A4U6T1J8-F1
#
_cell.length_a   1.000
_cell.length_b   1.000
_cell.length_c   1.000
_cell.angle_alpha   90.00
_cell.angle_beta   90.00
_cell.angle_gamma   90.00
#
_symmetry.space_group_name_H-M   'P 1'
#
loop_
_entity.id
_entity.type
_entity.pdbx_description
1 polymer ?
#
loop_
_entity_poly.entity_id
_entity_poly.type
_entity_poly.pdbx_seq_one_letter_code
_entity_poly.pdbx_strand_id
1 'polypeptide(L)'
;MSAPALRLAALLLATIAIAAAPAAAARAGPRLAGGWGPIKDVSDPHIQELGGWAVAEHARRANDGLRFGGVSRGEEQVVSGMNYNLVLDATDANGATAAYGAFVYEQVWTNTRELMSFAALN
;
A
#
# COMPACT_ATOMS: atom_id res chain seq x y z
N MET A 1 38.08 -53.25 -32.37
CA MET A 1 38.15 -51.88 -31.83
C MET A 1 36.75 -51.44 -31.47
N SER A 2 36.56 -51.05 -30.20
CA SER A 2 35.43 -50.27 -29.64
C SER A 2 34.08 -50.97 -29.41
N ALA A 3 33.76 -51.18 -28.12
CA ALA A 3 32.43 -51.39 -27.52
C ALA A 3 31.62 -50.05 -27.52
N PRO A 4 30.41 -49.85 -26.90
CA PRO A 4 29.67 -50.72 -25.96
C PRO A 4 28.11 -50.64 -25.93
N ALA A 5 27.54 -51.48 -25.05
CA ALA A 5 26.46 -51.25 -24.06
C ALA A 5 25.08 -50.68 -24.45
N LEU A 6 24.08 -51.52 -24.16
CA LEU A 6 22.82 -51.26 -23.42
C LEU A 6 22.56 -49.78 -23.07
N ARG A 7 21.48 -49.20 -23.61
CA ARG A 7 20.90 -47.96 -23.07
C ARG A 7 19.51 -48.24 -22.50
N LEU A 8 19.42 -48.03 -21.19
CA LEU A 8 18.26 -48.17 -20.34
C LEU A 8 17.09 -47.32 -20.84
N ALA A 9 15.90 -47.91 -20.75
CA ALA A 9 14.65 -47.18 -20.63
C ALA A 9 14.57 -46.48 -19.26
N ALA A 10 14.13 -45.23 -19.23
CA ALA A 10 13.20 -44.70 -18.21
C ALA A 10 12.77 -43.28 -18.62
N LEU A 11 11.50 -43.18 -18.99
CA LEU A 11 10.76 -41.96 -19.23
C LEU A 11 10.34 -41.39 -17.86
N LEU A 12 10.67 -40.14 -17.54
CA LEU A 12 10.06 -39.42 -16.42
C LEU A 12 9.73 -37.98 -16.88
N LEU A 13 8.52 -37.82 -17.40
CA LEU A 13 7.88 -36.52 -17.62
C LEU A 13 7.24 -36.10 -16.29
N ALA A 14 7.79 -35.10 -15.63
CA ALA A 14 7.17 -34.48 -14.47
C ALA A 14 6.17 -33.43 -14.94
N THR A 15 4.87 -33.73 -14.84
CA THR A 15 3.80 -32.74 -15.06
C THR A 15 3.53 -32.01 -13.74
N ILE A 16 3.87 -30.71 -13.69
CA ILE A 16 3.47 -29.84 -12.58
C ILE A 16 2.06 -29.32 -12.89
N ALA A 17 1.06 -29.80 -12.17
CA ALA A 17 -0.28 -29.22 -12.19
C ALA A 17 -0.30 -28.00 -11.26
N ILE A 18 -0.34 -26.80 -11.82
CA ILE A 18 -0.54 -25.57 -11.05
C ILE A 18 -2.06 -25.44 -10.81
N ALA A 19 -2.48 -25.66 -9.57
CA ALA A 19 -3.84 -25.37 -9.14
C ALA A 19 -3.98 -23.87 -8.87
N ALA A 20 -4.66 -23.15 -9.76
CA ALA A 20 -5.06 -21.77 -9.51
C ALA A 20 -6.28 -21.76 -8.59
N ALA A 21 -6.12 -21.29 -7.35
CA ALA A 21 -7.23 -21.04 -6.44
C ALA A 21 -7.92 -19.70 -6.79
N PRO A 22 -9.26 -19.61 -6.74
CA PRO A 22 -9.95 -18.36 -7.01
C PRO A 22 -9.80 -17.42 -5.80
N ALA A 23 -9.46 -16.15 -6.07
CA ALA A 23 -9.49 -15.10 -5.05
C ALA A 23 -10.94 -14.88 -4.60
N ALA A 24 -11.20 -15.03 -3.30
CA ALA A 24 -12.52 -14.78 -2.73
C ALA A 24 -12.85 -13.28 -2.81
N ALA A 25 -13.84 -12.93 -3.63
CA ALA A 25 -14.40 -11.58 -3.65
C ALA A 25 -15.13 -11.31 -2.32
N ALA A 26 -14.58 -10.40 -1.51
CA ALA A 26 -15.19 -9.98 -0.25
C ALA A 26 -16.55 -9.33 -0.51
N ARG A 27 -17.61 -9.90 0.09
CA ARG A 27 -18.96 -9.32 0.04
C ARG A 27 -19.00 -8.09 0.93
N ALA A 28 -19.37 -6.93 0.36
CA ALA A 28 -19.55 -5.69 1.11
C ALA A 28 -20.85 -5.76 1.94
N GLY A 29 -20.72 -6.11 3.23
CA GLY A 29 -21.74 -5.89 4.24
C GLY A 29 -21.70 -4.47 4.82
N PRO A 30 -22.67 -4.07 5.66
CA PRO A 30 -22.65 -2.78 6.35
C PRO A 30 -21.36 -2.60 7.15
N ARG A 31 -20.69 -1.45 7.00
CA ARG A 31 -19.47 -1.13 7.76
C ARG A 31 -19.83 -1.01 9.25
N LEU A 32 -19.34 -1.94 10.06
CA LEU A 32 -19.42 -1.83 11.52
C LEU A 32 -18.53 -0.66 11.95
N ALA A 33 -19.02 0.19 12.86
CA ALA A 33 -18.19 1.22 13.47
C ALA A 33 -16.92 0.58 14.08
N GLY A 34 -15.75 1.15 13.79
CA GLY A 34 -14.45 0.64 14.23
C GLY A 34 -13.72 -0.29 13.25
N GLY A 35 -14.34 -0.71 12.14
CA GLY A 35 -13.64 -1.43 11.07
C GLY A 35 -12.91 -0.50 10.11
N TRP A 36 -11.81 -0.97 9.53
CA TRP A 36 -11.21 -0.34 8.35
C TRP A 36 -12.17 -0.44 7.16
N GLY A 37 -12.25 0.62 6.36
CA GLY A 37 -12.97 0.61 5.09
C GLY A 37 -12.28 1.49 4.06
N PRO A 38 -12.46 1.22 2.75
CA PRO A 38 -11.83 2.03 1.73
C PRO A 38 -12.36 3.47 1.74
N ILE A 39 -11.47 4.43 1.52
CA ILE A 39 -11.83 5.81 1.21
C ILE A 39 -12.52 5.80 -0.16
N LYS A 40 -13.74 6.32 -0.22
CA LYS A 40 -14.57 6.25 -1.44
C LYS A 40 -14.17 7.30 -2.47
N ASP A 41 -13.87 8.50 -1.99
CA ASP A 41 -13.43 9.62 -2.81
C ASP A 41 -12.06 10.07 -2.32
N VAL A 42 -11.01 9.59 -3.00
CA VAL A 42 -9.64 10.01 -2.69
C VAL A 42 -9.36 11.42 -3.17
N SER A 43 -10.18 11.96 -4.08
CA SER A 43 -10.09 13.35 -4.54
C SER A 43 -10.75 14.33 -3.58
N ASP A 44 -11.37 13.85 -2.49
CA ASP A 44 -11.84 14.70 -1.40
C ASP A 44 -10.69 15.63 -0.95
N PRO A 45 -10.92 16.96 -0.89
CA PRO A 45 -9.89 17.92 -0.52
C PRO A 45 -9.21 17.63 0.83
N HIS A 46 -9.95 17.07 1.80
CA HIS A 46 -9.39 16.69 3.10
C HIS A 46 -8.42 15.52 2.96
N ILE A 47 -8.75 14.51 2.14
CA ILE A 47 -7.86 13.37 1.92
C ILE A 47 -6.57 13.80 1.20
N GLN A 48 -6.68 14.69 0.21
CA GLN A 48 -5.50 15.25 -0.46
C GLN A 48 -4.67 16.13 0.49
N GLU A 49 -5.32 16.90 1.37
CA GLU A 49 -4.65 17.69 2.41
C GLU A 49 -3.88 16.80 3.40
N LEU A 50 -4.49 15.71 3.87
CA LEU A 50 -3.82 14.73 4.74
C LEU A 50 -2.61 14.09 4.06
N GLY A 51 -2.71 13.75 2.78
CA GLY A 51 -1.59 13.23 1.99
C GLY A 51 -0.45 14.24 1.86
N GLY A 52 -0.78 15.50 1.52
CA GLY A 52 0.19 16.58 1.42
C GLY A 52 0.88 16.88 2.75
N TRP A 53 0.11 16.92 3.83
CA TRP A 53 0.61 17.09 5.19
C TRP A 53 1.55 15.96 5.60
N ALA A 54 1.19 14.71 5.31
CA ALA A 54 2.02 13.54 5.64
C ALA A 54 3.39 13.59 4.96
N VAL A 55 3.42 13.93 3.66
CA VAL A 55 4.68 14.10 2.92
C VAL A 55 5.49 15.26 3.48
N ALA A 56 4.88 16.41 3.75
CA ALA A 56 5.57 17.57 4.30
C ALA A 56 6.18 17.28 5.68
N GLU A 57 5.44 16.59 6.56
CA GLU A 57 5.93 16.23 7.88
C GLU A 57 7.04 15.17 7.82
N HIS A 58 6.95 14.19 6.91
CA HIS A 58 8.04 13.27 6.65
C HIS A 58 9.28 14.00 6.15
N ALA A 59 9.14 14.82 5.10
CA ALA A 59 10.25 15.54 4.49
C ALA A 59 10.93 16.48 5.49
N ARG A 60 10.18 17.09 6.41
CA ARG A 60 10.71 17.90 7.51
C ARG A 60 11.50 17.05 8.51
N ARG A 61 11.04 15.85 8.87
CA ARG A 61 11.70 14.94 9.82
C ARG A 61 12.95 14.27 9.23
N ALA A 62 12.86 13.84 7.97
CA ALA A 62 13.91 13.11 7.25
C ALA A 62 14.91 14.03 6.54
N ASN A 63 14.53 15.30 6.30
CA ASN A 63 15.32 16.28 5.55
C ASN A 63 15.69 15.79 4.14
N ASP A 64 14.73 15.18 3.42
CA ASP A 64 14.94 14.54 2.11
C ASP A 64 14.32 15.31 0.93
N GLY A 65 13.53 16.35 1.20
CA GLY A 65 12.93 17.21 0.17
C GLY A 65 11.84 16.54 -0.66
N LEU A 66 11.21 15.48 -0.15
CA LEU A 66 10.09 14.80 -0.80
C LEU A 66 8.93 15.77 -1.05
N ARG A 67 8.32 15.70 -2.24
CA ARG A 67 7.20 16.55 -2.66
C ARG A 67 5.96 15.71 -2.95
N PHE A 68 4.82 16.15 -2.44
CA PHE A 68 3.54 15.46 -2.62
C PHE A 68 3.08 15.48 -4.08
N GLY A 69 2.63 14.33 -4.59
CA GLY A 69 2.06 14.17 -5.93
C GLY A 69 0.54 13.92 -5.93
N GLY A 70 0.00 13.26 -4.90
CA GLY A 70 -1.43 12.98 -4.76
C GLY A 70 -1.70 11.70 -3.98
N VAL A 71 -2.88 11.58 -3.37
CA VAL A 71 -3.36 10.30 -2.80
C VAL A 71 -4.01 9.48 -3.91
N SER A 72 -3.58 8.22 -4.08
CA SER A 72 -4.09 7.31 -5.13
C SER A 72 -5.12 6.30 -4.60
N ARG A 73 -4.98 5.87 -3.34
CA ARG A 73 -5.94 5.00 -2.63
C ARG A 73 -5.73 5.10 -1.12
N GLY A 74 -6.67 4.60 -0.35
CA GLY A 74 -6.46 4.45 1.08
C GLY A 74 -7.65 3.84 1.80
N GLU A 75 -7.45 3.61 3.08
CA GLU A 75 -8.48 3.13 4.00
C GLU A 75 -8.60 4.09 5.17
N GLU A 76 -9.81 4.17 5.73
CA GLU A 76 -10.14 4.97 6.89
C GLU A 76 -10.76 4.09 7.97
N GLN A 77 -10.56 4.48 9.22
CA GLN A 77 -11.15 3.81 10.38
C GLN A 77 -11.54 4.85 11.43
N VAL A 78 -12.79 4.76 11.89
CA VAL A 78 -13.28 5.55 13.03
C VAL A 78 -12.75 4.95 14.33
N VAL A 79 -12.12 5.78 15.16
CA VAL A 79 -11.65 5.45 16.52
C VAL A 79 -12.08 6.56 17.48
N SER A 80 -11.30 6.86 18.54
CA SER A 80 -11.41 8.15 19.24
C SER A 80 -10.78 9.27 18.38
N GLY A 81 -11.32 9.49 17.19
CA GLY A 81 -10.71 10.25 16.09
C GLY A 81 -10.83 9.46 14.78
N MET A 82 -9.93 9.71 13.85
CA MET A 82 -9.86 9.05 12.55
C MET A 82 -8.44 8.54 12.30
N ASN A 83 -8.36 7.31 11.82
CA ASN A 83 -7.16 6.70 11.29
C ASN A 83 -7.25 6.68 9.76
N TYR A 84 -6.16 7.04 9.07
CA TYR A 84 -6.06 7.02 7.62
C TYR A 84 -4.81 6.26 7.20
N ASN A 85 -4.98 5.18 6.45
CA ASN A 85 -3.89 4.44 5.80
C ASN A 85 -3.88 4.82 4.32
N LEU A 86 -3.05 5.80 3.98
CA LEU A 86 -3.00 6.42 2.66
C LEU A 86 -1.90 5.79 1.83
N VAL A 87 -2.17 5.62 0.54
CA VAL A 87 -1.15 5.39 -0.49
C VAL A 87 -1.10 6.63 -1.36
N LEU A 88 0.08 7.22 -1.46
CA LEU A 88 0.31 8.48 -2.15
C LEU A 88 1.52 8.40 -3.05
N ASP A 89 1.53 9.20 -4.10
CA ASP A 89 2.69 9.42 -4.93
C ASP A 89 3.49 10.60 -4.37
N ALA A 90 4.81 10.47 -4.33
CA ALA A 90 5.70 11.56 -3.97
C ALA A 90 6.94 11.55 -4.84
N THR A 91 7.51 12.73 -5.05
CA THR A 91 8.66 12.96 -5.93
C THR A 91 9.84 13.48 -5.13
N ASP A 92 10.99 12.85 -5.28
CA ASP A 92 12.22 13.25 -4.59
C ASP A 92 12.84 14.55 -5.17
N ALA A 93 13.94 14.99 -4.57
CA ALA A 93 14.70 16.15 -5.06
C ALA A 93 15.25 15.98 -6.49
N ASN A 94 15.46 14.75 -6.95
CA ASN A 94 15.99 14.43 -8.28
C ASN A 94 14.90 14.29 -9.34
N GLY A 95 13.62 14.35 -8.95
CA GLY A 95 12.49 14.19 -9.85
C GLY A 95 12.01 12.75 -10.02
N ALA A 96 12.54 11.80 -9.25
CA ALA A 96 12.05 10.42 -9.25
C ALA A 96 10.75 10.33 -8.43
N THR A 97 9.69 9.81 -9.05
CA THR A 97 8.40 9.58 -8.40
C THR A 97 8.28 8.13 -7.95
N ALA A 98 7.83 7.93 -6.72
CA ALA A 98 7.53 6.62 -6.15
C ALA A 98 6.24 6.66 -5.31
N ALA A 99 5.66 5.49 -5.07
CA ALA A 99 4.52 5.33 -4.20
C ALA A 99 4.98 5.14 -2.74
N TYR A 100 4.23 5.72 -1.81
CA TYR A 100 4.49 5.67 -0.38
C TYR A 100 3.22 5.32 0.38
N GLY A 101 3.37 4.59 1.47
CA GLY A 101 2.34 4.39 2.48
C GLY A 101 2.51 5.39 3.60
N ALA A 102 1.43 6.04 4.02
CA ALA A 102 1.39 6.94 5.16
C ALA A 102 0.25 6.56 6.10
N PHE A 103 0.56 6.35 7.39
CA PHE A 103 -0.45 6.17 8.42
C PHE A 103 -0.59 7.46 9.22
N VAL A 104 -1.77 8.08 9.15
CA VAL A 104 -2.10 9.33 9.81
C VAL A 104 -3.22 9.12 10.83
N TYR A 105 -3.05 9.66 12.03
CA TYR A 105 -4.12 9.80 13.01
C TYR A 105 -4.53 11.28 13.08
N GLU A 106 -5.84 11.52 13.14
CA GLU A 106 -6.42 12.85 13.28
C GLU A 106 -7.57 12.86 14.28
N GLN A 107 -7.59 13.87 15.15
CA GLN A 107 -8.69 14.16 16.05
C GLN A 107 -9.05 15.65 15.97
N VAL A 108 -10.06 15.96 15.16
CA VAL A 108 -10.43 17.33 14.80
C VAL A 108 -10.82 18.19 16.01
N TRP A 109 -11.56 17.63 16.98
CA TRP A 109 -12.06 18.40 18.14
C TRP A 109 -10.99 18.78 19.16
N THR A 110 -9.80 18.18 19.11
CA THR A 110 -8.63 18.59 19.91
C THR A 110 -7.53 19.20 19.05
N ASN A 111 -7.75 19.35 17.74
CA ASN A 111 -6.74 19.77 16.78
C ASN A 111 -5.45 18.93 16.83
N THR A 112 -5.60 17.63 17.10
CA THR A 112 -4.48 16.68 17.18
C THR A 112 -4.32 15.99 15.84
N ARG A 113 -3.09 15.96 15.32
CA ARG A 113 -2.74 15.22 14.11
C ARG A 113 -1.33 14.66 14.22
N GLU A 114 -1.18 13.38 13.88
CA GLU A 114 0.08 12.64 14.05
C GLU A 114 0.38 11.76 12.84
N LEU A 115 1.62 11.84 12.36
CA LEU A 115 2.16 10.95 11.34
C LEU A 115 2.76 9.75 12.06
N MET A 116 2.01 8.65 12.06
CA MET A 116 2.34 7.41 12.76
C MET A 116 3.41 6.60 12.02
N SER A 117 3.31 6.55 10.69
CA SER A 117 4.35 5.94 9.84
C SER A 117 4.36 6.52 8.43
N PHE A 118 5.51 6.43 7.78
CA PHE A 118 5.71 6.79 6.39
C PHE A 118 6.81 5.91 5.78
N ALA A 119 6.52 5.21 4.68
CA ALA A 119 7.47 4.30 4.04
C ALA A 119 7.23 4.18 2.53
N ALA A 120 8.29 3.96 1.76
CA ALA A 120 8.17 3.62 0.35
C ALA A 120 7.47 2.27 0.17
N LEU A 121 6.66 2.15 -0.88
CA LEU A 121 6.03 0.90 -1.29
C LEU A 121 6.87 0.29 -2.41
N ASN A 122 7.38 -0.93 -2.17
CA ASN A 122 8.17 -1.69 -3.13
C ASN A 122 7.28 -2.58 -4.02
#